data_AF-A0A8T5T8E7-F1
#
_entry.id   AF-A0A8T5T8E7-F1
#
_cell.length_a   1.000
_cell.length_b   1.000
_cell.length_c   1.000
_cell.angle_alpha   90.00
_cell.angle_beta   90.00
_cell.angle_gamma   90.00
#
_symmetry.space_group_name_H-M   'P 1'
#
loop_
_entity.id
_entity.type
_entity.pdbx_description
1 polymer ?
#
loop_
_entity_poly.entity_id
_entity_poly.type
_entity_poly.pdbx_seq_one_letter_code
_entity_poly.pdbx_strand_id
1 'polypeptide(L)'
;MHLLITVNSGESVYISFNAKYTIDNSGSYEYIESFIYQNGTAIPAPYAYVGEVNSEAVDSLRMVSLQYSIAGLAAGDYNFSIRATTGDNTGDNRIDDTILFIQTYL
;
A
#
# COMPACT_ATOMS: atom_id res chain seq x y z
N MET A 1 7.20 2.04 6.00
CA MET A 1 6.58 3.21 6.64
C MET A 1 5.37 2.74 7.43
N HIS A 2 5.21 3.17 8.68
CA HIS A 2 4.01 2.92 9.48
C HIS A 2 3.42 4.27 9.88
N LEU A 3 2.16 4.51 9.54
CA LEU A 3 1.43 5.73 9.91
C LEU A 3 0.27 5.38 10.82
N LEU A 4 0.07 6.18 11.87
CA LEU A 4 -1.09 6.05 12.75
C LEU A 4 -2.25 6.86 12.17
N ILE A 5 -3.44 6.26 12.13
CA ILE A 5 -4.70 6.90 11.74
C ILE A 5 -5.65 6.79 12.93
N THR A 6 -6.13 7.91 13.45
CA THR A 6 -7.16 7.92 14.50
C THR A 6 -8.51 8.15 13.85
N VAL A 7 -9.46 7.24 14.09
CA VAL A 7 -10.83 7.29 13.53
C VAL A 7 -11.81 7.50 14.68
N ASN A 8 -12.65 8.53 14.59
CA ASN A 8 -13.74 8.75 15.54
C ASN A 8 -14.98 7.95 15.16
N SER A 9 -15.91 7.81 16.11
CA SER A 9 -17.18 7.12 15.88
C SER A 9 -17.95 7.75 14.71
N GLY A 10 -18.23 6.94 13.70
CA GLY A 10 -18.97 7.36 12.51
C GLY A 10 -18.11 7.92 11.37
N GLU A 11 -16.80 8.07 11.57
CA GLU A 11 -15.90 8.53 10.51
C GLU A 11 -15.54 7.40 9.52
N SER A 12 -15.29 7.81 8.28
CA SER A 12 -14.64 7.05 7.23
C SER A 12 -13.21 7.55 7.03
N VAL A 13 -12.36 6.72 6.43
CA VAL A 13 -10.97 7.06 6.10
C VAL A 13 -10.81 7.11 4.60
N TYR A 14 -10.28 8.20 4.06
CA TYR A 14 -9.79 8.32 2.70
C TYR A 14 -8.26 8.17 2.69
N ILE A 15 -7.76 7.34 1.79
CA ILE A 15 -6.32 7.12 1.58
C ILE A 15 -6.01 7.32 0.11
N SER A 16 -5.00 8.14 -0.17
CA SER A 16 -4.39 8.26 -1.49
C SER A 16 -2.88 8.26 -1.34
N PHE A 17 -2.20 7.50 -2.17
CA PHE A 17 -0.75 7.58 -2.25
C PHE A 17 -0.26 7.46 -3.68
N ASN A 18 0.88 8.07 -3.92
CA ASN A 18 1.74 7.76 -5.05
C ASN A 18 3.05 7.18 -4.49
N ALA A 19 3.40 5.97 -4.90
CA ALA A 19 4.59 5.28 -4.43
C ALA A 19 5.53 5.02 -5.59
N LYS A 20 6.78 5.45 -5.44
CA LYS A 20 7.91 4.98 -6.24
C LYS A 20 8.41 3.69 -5.64
N TYR A 21 8.65 2.68 -6.47
CA TYR A 21 9.05 1.37 -6.00
C TYR A 21 10.11 0.73 -6.90
N THR A 22 10.86 -0.18 -6.28
CA THR A 22 11.75 -1.12 -6.94
C THR A 22 11.24 -2.50 -6.62
N ILE A 23 11.02 -3.29 -7.67
CA ILE A 23 10.69 -4.70 -7.58
C ILE A 23 11.69 -5.42 -8.48
N ASP A 24 12.53 -6.25 -7.87
CA ASP A 24 13.41 -7.15 -8.58
C ASP A 24 12.67 -8.46 -8.87
N ASN A 25 12.55 -8.81 -10.13
CA ASN A 25 11.67 -9.87 -10.57
C ASN A 25 12.19 -10.56 -11.82
N SER A 26 12.18 -11.89 -11.78
CA SER A 26 12.32 -12.76 -12.95
C SER A 26 11.05 -13.60 -13.14
N GLY A 27 10.07 -13.07 -13.90
CA GLY A 27 8.94 -13.85 -14.43
C GLY A 27 7.72 -14.06 -13.52
N SER A 28 7.50 -13.22 -12.50
CA SER A 28 6.33 -13.27 -11.60
C SER A 28 5.44 -12.02 -11.68
N TYR A 29 4.25 -12.09 -11.08
CA TYR A 29 3.38 -10.92 -10.88
C TYR A 29 3.94 -9.96 -9.83
N GLU A 30 3.80 -8.65 -10.07
CA GLU A 30 4.24 -7.59 -9.17
C GLU A 30 3.07 -6.83 -8.58
N TYR A 31 3.16 -6.52 -7.29
CA TYR A 31 2.11 -5.84 -6.54
C TYR A 31 2.64 -4.76 -5.62
N ILE A 32 1.81 -3.74 -5.43
CA ILE A 32 1.93 -2.76 -4.36
C ILE A 32 0.73 -2.94 -3.44
N GLU A 33 0.99 -3.49 -2.27
CA GLU A 33 -0.03 -3.83 -1.28
C GLU A 33 -0.15 -2.71 -0.26
N SER A 34 -1.39 -2.40 0.11
CA SER A 34 -1.68 -1.56 1.26
C SER A 34 -2.21 -2.42 2.40
N PHE A 35 -1.82 -2.09 3.63
CA PHE A 35 -2.21 -2.81 4.81
C PHE A 35 -2.72 -1.86 5.88
N ILE A 36 -3.82 -2.26 6.52
CA ILE A 36 -4.41 -1.54 7.64
C ILE A 36 -4.63 -2.53 8.77
N TYR A 37 -4.21 -2.15 9.98
CA TYR A 37 -4.34 -2.99 11.17
C TYR A 37 -4.91 -2.23 12.34
N GLN A 38 -5.82 -2.86 13.08
CA GLN A 38 -6.28 -2.41 14.39
C GLN A 38 -5.92 -3.46 15.43
N ASN A 39 -5.11 -3.10 16.43
CA ASN A 39 -4.69 -4.02 17.50
C ASN A 39 -4.13 -5.37 16.98
N GLY A 40 -3.41 -5.34 15.86
CA GLY A 40 -2.85 -6.54 15.21
C GLY A 40 -3.80 -7.29 14.27
N THR A 41 -5.08 -6.94 14.22
CA THR A 41 -6.05 -7.52 13.29
C THR A 41 -6.02 -6.80 11.95
N ALA A 42 -5.81 -7.53 10.86
CA ALA A 42 -5.82 -6.99 9.51
C ALA A 42 -7.24 -6.59 9.08
N ILE A 43 -7.34 -5.44 8.44
CA ILE A 43 -8.56 -4.96 7.79
C ILE A 43 -8.36 -5.03 6.29
N PRO A 44 -9.36 -5.50 5.53
CA PRO A 44 -9.29 -5.53 4.07
C PRO A 44 -8.94 -4.15 3.50
N ALA A 45 -7.88 -4.12 2.72
CA ALA A 45 -7.41 -2.94 2.00
C ALA A 45 -7.05 -3.35 0.57
N PRO A 46 -7.21 -2.46 -0.42
CA PRO A 46 -6.91 -2.78 -1.80
C PRO A 46 -5.40 -2.89 -2.04
N TYR A 47 -5.04 -3.55 -3.12
CA TYR A 47 -3.68 -3.57 -3.66
C TYR A 47 -3.71 -3.13 -5.12
N ALA A 48 -2.58 -2.68 -5.63
CA ALA A 48 -2.40 -2.39 -7.04
C ALA A 48 -1.55 -3.50 -7.69
N TYR A 49 -2.07 -4.10 -8.75
CA TYR A 49 -1.26 -4.92 -9.65
C TYR A 49 -0.51 -4.00 -10.62
N VAL A 50 0.81 -4.12 -10.68
CA VAL A 50 1.67 -3.20 -11.44
C VAL A 50 2.33 -3.84 -12.66
N GLY A 51 2.02 -5.12 -12.94
CA GLY A 51 2.42 -5.84 -14.13
C GLY A 51 3.29 -7.07 -13.83
N GLU A 52 3.58 -7.82 -14.89
CA GLU A 52 4.70 -8.76 -14.94
C GLU A 52 5.79 -8.07 -15.75
N VAL A 53 6.98 -7.86 -15.19
CA VAL A 53 8.09 -7.39 -16.00
C VAL A 53 9.05 -8.54 -16.27
N ASN A 54 9.05 -8.96 -17.54
CA ASN A 54 9.89 -10.04 -18.06
C ASN A 54 11.29 -9.54 -18.50
N SER A 55 11.70 -8.32 -18.12
CA SER A 55 13.02 -7.79 -18.44
C SER A 55 13.73 -7.25 -17.21
N GLU A 56 14.97 -7.67 -17.03
CA GLU A 56 15.93 -7.25 -16.00
C GLU A 56 16.36 -5.77 -16.15
N ALA A 57 15.47 -4.87 -16.54
CA ALA A 57 15.77 -3.45 -16.53
C ALA A 57 15.78 -2.96 -15.07
N VAL A 58 16.90 -3.18 -14.39
CA VAL A 58 17.23 -2.91 -12.97
C VAL A 58 17.01 -1.44 -12.54
N ASP A 59 16.48 -0.56 -13.40
CA ASP A 59 16.42 0.87 -13.09
C ASP A 59 15.29 1.64 -13.79
N SER A 60 14.17 0.97 -14.10
CA SER A 60 12.98 1.73 -14.50
C SER A 60 12.38 2.35 -13.24
N LEU A 61 12.50 3.66 -13.06
CA LEU A 61 11.75 4.43 -12.06
C LEU A 61 10.25 4.17 -12.26
N ARG A 62 9.67 3.26 -11.47
CA ARG A 62 8.24 2.93 -11.54
C ARG A 62 7.50 3.65 -10.43
N MET A 63 6.29 4.09 -10.77
CA MET A 63 5.39 4.78 -9.84
C MET A 63 4.01 4.18 -9.98
N VAL A 64 3.30 4.04 -8.86
CA VAL A 64 1.89 3.64 -8.83
C VAL A 64 1.11 4.63 -7.98
N SER A 65 -0.13 4.90 -8.38
CA SER A 65 -1.09 5.62 -7.56
C SER A 65 -2.22 4.70 -7.14
N LEU A 66 -2.60 4.74 -5.87
CA LEU A 66 -3.78 4.06 -5.36
C LEU A 66 -4.59 5.04 -4.52
N GLN A 67 -5.91 5.03 -4.70
CA GLN A 67 -6.84 5.86 -3.96
C GLN A 67 -8.08 5.05 -3.59
N TYR A 68 -8.53 5.17 -2.35
CA TYR A 68 -9.71 4.46 -1.87
C TYR A 68 -10.22 5.04 -0.55
N SER A 69 -11.45 4.68 -0.20
CA SER A 69 -12.05 4.98 1.10
C SER A 69 -12.44 3.70 1.82
N ILE A 70 -12.43 3.75 3.14
CA ILE A 70 -12.94 2.69 4.02
C ILE A 70 -13.96 3.32 4.95
N ALA A 71 -15.17 2.78 4.95
CA ALA A 71 -16.27 3.17 5.81
C ALA A 71 -16.57 2.06 6.82
N GLY A 72 -17.35 2.38 7.86
CA GLY A 72 -17.80 1.40 8.85
C GLY A 72 -16.69 0.89 9.78
N LEU A 73 -15.59 1.64 9.88
CA LEU A 73 -14.55 1.35 10.87
C LEU A 73 -15.08 1.67 12.27
N ALA A 74 -14.69 0.83 13.25
CA ALA A 74 -14.91 1.15 14.65
C ALA A 74 -14.05 2.36 15.04
N ALA A 75 -14.45 3.09 16.07
CA ALA A 75 -13.59 4.16 16.60
C ALA A 75 -12.28 3.57 17.16
N GLY A 76 -11.17 4.26 16.94
CA GLY A 76 -9.85 3.87 17.48
C GLY A 76 -8.70 4.16 16.54
N ASP A 77 -7.53 3.66 16.93
CA ASP A 77 -6.27 3.87 16.20
C ASP A 77 -5.94 2.69 15.29
N TYR A 78 -5.50 3.03 14.08
CA TYR A 78 -5.16 2.11 13.01
C TYR A 78 -3.73 2.34 12.53
N ASN A 79 -3.03 1.27 12.21
CA ASN A 79 -1.72 1.34 11.57
C ASN A 79 -1.88 1.13 10.08
N PHE A 80 -1.30 2.02 9.28
CA PHE A 80 -1.22 1.91 7.84
C PHE A 80 0.21 1.68 7.38
N SER A 81 0.37 0.79 6.40
CA SER A 81 1.65 0.57 5.72
C SER A 81 1.44 0.15 4.28
N ILE A 82 2.45 0.38 3.44
CA ILE A 82 2.51 -0.11 2.07
C ILE A 82 3.74 -0.98 1.87
N ARG A 83 3.66 -1.93 0.93
CA ARG A 83 4.74 -2.87 0.60
C ARG A 83 4.78 -3.12 -0.90
N ALA A 84 5.99 -3.18 -1.45
CA ALA A 84 6.24 -3.77 -2.75
C ALA A 84 6.48 -5.28 -2.58
N THR A 85 5.84 -6.09 -3.41
CA THR A 85 5.98 -7.55 -3.36
C THR A 85 5.92 -8.16 -4.75
N THR A 86 6.55 -9.32 -4.91
CA THR A 86 6.41 -10.21 -6.07
C THR A 86 5.65 -11.47 -5.68
N GLY A 87 5.09 -12.18 -6.66
CA GLY A 87 4.41 -13.45 -6.44
C GLY A 87 5.29 -14.56 -5.85
N ASP A 88 6.61 -14.52 -6.12
CA ASP A 88 7.59 -15.46 -5.58
C ASP A 88 8.32 -14.95 -4.33
N ASN A 89 8.26 -13.64 -4.08
CA ASN A 89 8.86 -12.93 -2.95
C ASN A 89 10.38 -13.16 -2.80
N THR A 90 11.11 -13.30 -3.90
CA THR A 90 12.54 -13.67 -3.88
C THR A 90 13.53 -12.52 -4.17
N GLY A 91 13.06 -11.36 -4.63
CA GLY A 91 13.90 -10.20 -5.02
C GLY A 91 13.96 -9.06 -4.00
N ASP A 92 14.81 -8.06 -4.30
CA ASP A 92 14.87 -6.77 -3.60
C ASP A 92 13.62 -5.93 -3.92
N ASN A 93 12.59 -6.15 -3.09
CA ASN A 93 11.30 -5.47 -3.18
C ASN A 93 11.21 -4.36 -2.14
N ARG A 94 11.12 -3.11 -2.60
CA ARG A 94 11.05 -1.96 -1.69
C ARG A 94 10.24 -0.80 -2.26
N ILE A 95 9.74 0.01 -1.33
CA ILE A 95 9.18 1.32 -1.60
C ILE A 95 10.32 2.32 -1.46
N ASP A 96 10.66 3.02 -2.56
CA ASP A 96 11.78 3.97 -2.60
C ASP A 96 11.38 5.37 -2.14
N ASP A 97 10.16 5.81 -2.50
CA ASP A 97 9.62 7.12 -2.14
C ASP A 97 8.09 7.07 -2.12
N THR A 98 7.44 7.95 -1.36
CA THR A 98 5.97 7.99 -1.26
C THR A 98 5.46 9.37 -0.93
N ILE A 99 4.47 9.82 -1.71
CA ILE A 99 3.57 10.91 -1.33
C ILE A 99 2.30 10.25 -0.79
N LEU A 100 1.97 10.51 0.47
CA LEU A 100 0.82 9.93 1.16
C LEU A 100 -0.12 11.03 1.64
N PHE A 101 -1.41 10.85 1.36
CA PHE A 101 -2.50 11.63 1.91
C PHE A 101 -3.50 10.71 2.60
N ILE A 102 -3.78 10.98 3.87
CA ILE A 102 -4.80 10.28 4.65
C ILE A 102 -5.66 11.32 5.35
N GLN A 103 -6.98 11.14 5.26
CA GLN A 103 -7.96 12.01 5.90
C GLN A 103 -9.11 11.18 6.48
N THR A 104 -9.54 11.50 7.70
CA THR A 104 -10.83 11.04 8.22
C THR A 104 -11.93 12.05 7.92
N TYR A 105 -13.15 11.56 7.68
CA TYR A 105 -14.31 12.39 7.34
C TYR A 105 -15.62 11.74 7.79
N LEU A 106 -16.67 12.54 7.97
CA LEU A 106 -18.03 12.09 8.30
C LEU A 106 -18.81 11.67 7.05
#